data_AF-A0A1M5XHT7-F1
#
_entry.id   AF-A0A1M5XHT7-F1
#
_cell.length_a   1.000
_cell.length_b   1.000
_cell.length_c   1.000
_cell.angle_alpha   90.00
_cell.angle_beta   90.00
_cell.angle_gamma   90.00
#
_symmetry.space_group_name_H-M   'P 1'
#
loop_
_entity.id
_entity.type
_entity.pdbx_description
1 polymer ?
#
loop_
_entity_poly.entity_id
_entity_poly.type
_entity_poly.pdbx_seq_one_letter_code
_entity_poly.pdbx_strand_id
1 'polypeptide(L)'
;MAKNVKGSPNASIVDRKVFTKALLSKDDVSKVAVFHNHPSGIPEPSPEDKQITKGLKEVSEKLNIQFLDHFIVGKESVYSFAKYIPEYVCRNEDYSSFVQKQAKIKRGNQMAFELEL
;
A
#
# COMPACT_ATOMS: atom_id res chain seq x y z
N MET A 1 -12.50 -5.21 -9.22
CA MET A 1 -13.40 -4.88 -8.08
C MET A 1 -12.57 -4.65 -6.83
N ALA A 2 -12.58 -3.43 -6.26
CA ALA A 2 -11.89 -3.11 -5.01
C ALA A 2 -12.74 -3.53 -3.79
N LYS A 3 -12.11 -4.12 -2.76
CA LYS A 3 -12.73 -4.38 -1.45
C LYS A 3 -12.09 -3.48 -0.40
N ASN A 4 -12.91 -2.69 0.28
CA ASN A 4 -12.47 -1.83 1.39
C ASN A 4 -12.58 -2.63 2.70
N VAL A 5 -11.45 -2.84 3.38
CA VAL A 5 -11.43 -3.36 4.75
C VAL A 5 -11.36 -2.13 5.67
N LYS A 6 -12.44 -1.83 6.41
CA LYS A 6 -12.45 -0.76 7.41
C LYS A 6 -11.94 -1.29 8.75
N GLY A 7 -10.85 -0.73 9.26
CA GLY A 7 -10.43 -0.93 10.64
C GLY A 7 -10.84 0.23 11.55
N SER A 8 -10.61 0.05 12.86
CA SER A 8 -10.95 1.01 13.91
C SER A 8 -10.18 2.33 13.75
N PRO A 9 -10.75 3.50 14.12
CA PRO A 9 -10.11 4.81 14.00
C PRO A 9 -8.75 4.95 14.71
N ASN A 10 -8.39 4.01 15.60
CA ASN A 10 -7.11 4.01 16.32
C ASN A 10 -6.10 2.95 15.82
N ALA A 11 -6.49 2.09 14.88
CA ALA A 11 -5.62 1.22 14.12
C ALA A 11 -6.50 0.42 13.17
N SER A 12 -6.28 0.57 11.86
CA SER A 12 -6.59 -0.55 10.98
C SER A 12 -5.52 -1.62 11.19
N ILE A 13 -5.65 -2.36 12.28
CA ILE A 13 -5.00 -3.66 12.44
C ILE A 13 -5.59 -4.52 11.32
N VAL A 14 -4.96 -4.49 10.16
CA VAL A 14 -5.23 -5.45 9.11
C VAL A 14 -4.68 -6.76 9.63
N ASP A 15 -5.53 -7.50 10.35
CA ASP A 15 -5.21 -8.85 10.77
C ASP A 15 -4.94 -9.67 9.51
N ARG A 16 -3.79 -10.34 9.53
CA ARG A 16 -3.29 -11.12 8.40
C ARG A 16 -4.32 -12.16 7.91
N LYS A 17 -5.13 -12.74 8.82
CA LYS A 17 -6.23 -13.65 8.48
C LYS A 17 -7.35 -12.96 7.71
N VAL A 18 -7.74 -11.75 8.10
CA VAL A 18 -8.77 -10.97 7.40
C VAL A 18 -8.29 -10.60 6.00
N PHE A 19 -7.03 -10.18 5.88
CA PHE A 19 -6.40 -9.92 4.60
C PHE A 19 -6.34 -11.16 3.70
N THR A 20 -5.84 -12.29 4.21
CA THR A 20 -5.81 -13.57 3.48
C THR A 20 -7.21 -13.98 3.02
N LYS A 21 -8.20 -13.90 3.91
CA LYS A 21 -9.60 -14.24 3.56
C LYS A 21 -10.14 -13.31 2.47
N ALA A 22 -9.78 -12.03 2.48
CA ALA A 22 -10.19 -11.09 1.45
C ALA A 22 -9.57 -11.44 0.09
N LEU A 23 -8.26 -11.74 0.05
CA LEU A 23 -7.56 -12.16 -1.16
C LEU A 23 -8.17 -13.44 -1.76
N LEU A 24 -8.40 -14.46 -0.92
CA LEU A 24 -8.94 -15.76 -1.35
C LEU A 24 -10.44 -15.73 -1.68
N SER A 25 -11.15 -14.65 -1.37
CA SER A 25 -12.59 -14.51 -1.66
C SER A 25 -12.90 -14.15 -3.11
N LYS A 26 -11.88 -14.11 -3.97
CA LYS A 26 -11.92 -13.69 -5.36
C LYS A 26 -10.96 -14.56 -6.15
N ASP A 27 -11.42 -15.07 -7.29
CA ASP A 27 -10.66 -16.05 -8.07
C ASP A 27 -9.52 -15.42 -8.88
N ASP A 28 -9.65 -14.14 -9.25
CA ASP A 28 -8.74 -13.48 -10.22
C ASP A 28 -7.85 -12.37 -9.61
N VAL A 29 -7.56 -12.44 -8.31
CA VAL A 29 -6.67 -11.45 -7.69
C VAL A 29 -5.22 -11.82 -7.98
N SER A 30 -4.58 -11.09 -8.89
CA SER A 30 -3.15 -11.27 -9.22
C SER A 30 -2.23 -10.25 -8.54
N LYS A 31 -2.77 -9.11 -8.09
CA LYS A 31 -2.03 -7.99 -7.53
C LYS A 31 -2.82 -7.34 -6.39
N VAL A 32 -2.12 -6.77 -5.41
CA VAL A 32 -2.73 -6.08 -4.27
C VAL A 32 -1.91 -4.85 -3.87
N ALA A 33 -2.59 -3.76 -3.56
CA ALA A 33 -2.03 -2.60 -2.85
C ALA A 33 -2.90 -2.31 -1.63
N VAL A 34 -2.30 -1.80 -0.56
CA VAL A 34 -2.99 -1.49 0.70
C VAL A 34 -2.93 0.01 0.96
N PHE A 35 -4.00 0.54 1.55
CA PHE A 35 -4.10 1.94 1.95
C PHE A 35 -4.45 2.01 3.43
N HIS A 36 -3.72 2.85 4.16
CA HIS A 36 -3.93 3.13 5.56
C HIS A 36 -4.03 4.64 5.76
N ASN A 37 -4.97 5.12 6.56
CA ASN A 37 -5.12 6.55 6.83
C ASN A 37 -4.52 6.88 8.19
N HIS A 38 -3.65 7.88 8.29
CA HIS A 38 -3.20 8.46 9.56
C HIS A 38 -4.09 9.64 9.93
N PRO A 39 -4.99 9.53 10.93
CA PRO A 39 -5.84 10.64 11.36
C PRO A 39 -5.05 11.85 11.88
N SER A 40 -3.80 11.63 12.32
CA SER A 40 -2.85 12.68 12.69
C SER A 40 -2.47 13.59 11.50
N GLY A 41 -2.69 13.13 10.27
CA GLY A 41 -2.35 13.83 9.04
C GLY A 41 -0.90 13.66 8.58
N ILE A 42 -0.05 13.00 9.38
CA ILE A 42 1.37 12.76 9.06
C ILE A 42 1.51 11.34 8.50
N PRO A 43 1.89 11.16 7.22
CA PRO A 43 1.90 9.84 6.59
C PRO A 43 3.16 9.01 6.87
N GLU A 44 4.03 9.43 7.78
CA GLU A 44 5.26 8.69 8.10
C GLU A 44 4.92 7.37 8.83
N PRO A 45 5.44 6.22 8.37
CA PRO A 45 5.07 4.92 8.92
C PRO A 45 5.62 4.69 10.33
N SER A 46 4.78 4.19 11.22
CA SER A 46 5.18 3.70 12.53
C SER A 46 5.98 2.37 12.43
N PRO A 47 6.65 1.93 13.51
CA PRO A 47 7.23 0.59 13.57
C PRO A 47 6.19 -0.52 13.34
N GLU A 48 4.97 -0.34 13.86
CA GLU A 48 3.85 -1.28 13.71
C GLU A 48 3.39 -1.35 12.25
N ASP A 49 3.29 -0.20 11.55
CA ASP A 49 2.97 -0.18 10.12
C ASP A 49 3.97 -1.00 9.32
N LYS A 50 5.27 -0.83 9.60
CA LYS A 50 6.33 -1.59 8.93
C LYS A 50 6.21 -3.10 9.19
N GLN A 51 5.93 -3.50 10.43
CA GLN A 51 5.74 -4.92 10.79
C GLN A 51 4.50 -5.52 10.11
N ILE A 52 3.38 -4.80 10.10
CA ILE A 52 2.16 -5.22 9.41
C ILE A 52 2.43 -5.37 7.92
N THR A 53 3.04 -4.35 7.29
CA THR A 53 3.33 -4.35 5.85
C THR A 53 4.17 -5.55 5.45
N LYS A 54 5.21 -5.87 6.25
CA LYS A 54 6.05 -7.05 6.03
C LYS A 54 5.20 -8.33 6.01
N GLY A 55 4.33 -8.51 7.00
CA GLY A 55 3.45 -9.68 7.08
C GLY A 55 2.44 -9.77 5.93
N LEU A 56 1.90 -8.64 5.47
CA LEU A 56 0.98 -8.61 4.32
C LEU A 56 1.70 -8.93 3.00
N LYS A 57 2.91 -8.40 2.80
CA LYS A 57 3.76 -8.71 1.65
C LYS A 57 4.10 -10.20 1.60
N GLU A 58 4.58 -10.76 2.71
CA GLU A 58 4.91 -12.19 2.82
C GLU A 58 3.72 -13.10 2.50
N VAL A 59 2.51 -12.75 2.97
CA VAL A 59 1.30 -13.53 2.68
C VAL A 59 0.87 -13.42 1.24
N SER A 60 0.93 -12.22 0.66
CA SER A 60 0.59 -12.02 -0.75
C SER A 60 1.53 -12.85 -1.63
N GLU A 61 2.84 -12.79 -1.37
CA GLU A 61 3.84 -13.57 -2.09
C GLU A 61 3.63 -15.08 -1.96
N LYS A 62 3.27 -15.58 -0.76
CA LYS A 62 2.93 -17.01 -0.55
C LYS A 62 1.70 -17.46 -1.33
N LEU A 63 0.80 -16.55 -1.66
CA LEU A 63 -0.40 -16.82 -2.46
C LEU A 63 -0.16 -16.58 -3.96
N ASN A 64 1.08 -16.29 -4.38
CA ASN A 64 1.41 -15.84 -5.74
C ASN A 64 0.65 -14.58 -6.17
N ILE A 65 0.28 -13.73 -5.20
CA ILE A 65 -0.35 -12.43 -5.42
C ILE A 65 0.72 -11.36 -5.26
N GLN A 66 0.89 -10.53 -6.27
CA GLN A 66 1.93 -9.52 -6.24
C GLN A 66 1.55 -8.35 -5.32
N PHE A 67 2.35 -8.11 -4.28
CA PHE A 67 2.21 -6.94 -3.43
C PHE A 67 2.82 -5.71 -4.13
N LEU A 68 1.98 -4.78 -4.56
CA LEU A 68 2.38 -3.58 -5.29
C LEU A 68 2.94 -2.51 -4.35
N ASP A 69 2.19 -2.17 -3.31
CA ASP A 69 2.55 -1.08 -2.41
C ASP A 69 1.71 -1.07 -1.14
N HIS A 70 2.20 -0.31 -0.16
CA HIS A 70 1.40 0.16 0.96
C HIS A 70 1.47 1.68 0.99
N PHE A 71 0.31 2.31 0.92
CA PHE A 71 0.15 3.75 1.01
C PHE A 71 -0.33 4.16 2.38
N ILE A 72 0.37 5.10 3.01
CA ILE A 72 -0.14 5.80 4.20
C ILE A 72 -0.60 7.19 3.77
N VAL A 73 -1.89 7.46 3.96
CA VAL A 73 -2.56 8.68 3.56
C VAL A 73 -2.64 9.63 4.76
N GLY A 74 -1.92 10.75 4.64
CA GLY A 74 -1.99 11.89 5.55
C GLY A 74 -2.92 12.97 5.03
N LYS A 75 -2.90 14.15 5.66
CA LYS A 75 -3.80 15.26 5.32
C LYS A 75 -3.45 15.91 3.97
N GLU A 76 -2.16 16.10 3.72
CA GLU A 76 -1.65 16.83 2.55
C GLU A 76 -0.68 16.00 1.70
N SER A 77 -0.36 14.79 2.14
CA SER A 77 0.60 13.94 1.45
C SER A 77 0.34 12.46 1.71
N VAL A 78 0.89 11.64 0.82
CA VAL A 78 0.82 10.18 0.87
C VAL A 78 2.24 9.63 0.89
N TYR A 79 2.49 8.68 1.79
CA TYR A 79 3.72 7.90 1.82
C TYR A 79 3.51 6.59 1.07
N SER A 80 4.45 6.24 0.20
CA SER A 80 4.49 4.95 -0.51
C SER A 80 5.67 4.14 -0.01
N PHE A 81 5.40 2.93 0.49
CA PHE A 81 6.46 2.03 0.92
C PHE A 81 7.40 1.68 -0.22
N ALA A 82 6.86 1.37 -1.41
CA ALA A 82 7.67 1.04 -2.59
C ALA A 82 8.57 2.21 -3.03
N LYS A 83 8.15 3.46 -2.82
CA LYS A 83 8.94 4.65 -3.18
C LYS A 83 10.12 4.89 -2.23
N TYR A 84 9.91 4.70 -0.94
CA TYR A 84 10.85 5.16 0.10
C TYR A 84 11.63 4.04 0.78
N ILE A 85 11.20 2.78 0.66
CA ILE A 85 11.84 1.63 1.31
C ILE A 85 12.22 0.60 0.23
N PRO A 86 13.52 0.41 -0.06
CA PRO A 86 13.97 -0.48 -1.13
C PRO A 86 13.46 -1.93 -1.04
N GLU A 87 13.27 -2.45 0.18
CA GLU A 87 12.73 -3.80 0.43
C GLU A 87 11.31 -4.00 -0.13
N TYR A 88 10.54 -2.92 -0.27
CA TYR A 88 9.14 -2.95 -0.71
C TYR A 88 8.96 -2.59 -2.18
N VAL A 89 10.05 -2.39 -2.92
CA VAL A 89 9.98 -2.24 -4.38
C VAL A 89 9.42 -3.54 -4.97
N CYS A 90 8.27 -3.45 -5.64
CA CYS A 90 7.65 -4.61 -6.24
C CYS A 90 8.39 -5.03 -7.53
N ARG A 91 8.26 -6.30 -7.93
CA ARG A 91 8.90 -6.82 -9.14
C ARG A 91 8.19 -6.45 -10.45
N ASN A 92 7.02 -5.83 -10.39
CA ASN A 92 6.34 -5.38 -11.60
C ASN A 92 7.02 -4.12 -12.13
N GLU A 93 7.65 -4.27 -13.29
CA GLU A 93 8.47 -3.25 -13.91
C GLU A 93 7.65 -2.01 -14.29
N ASP A 94 6.41 -2.18 -14.75
CA ASP A 94 5.51 -1.08 -15.10
C ASP A 94 5.23 -0.20 -13.86
N TYR A 95 4.84 -0.83 -12.75
CA TYR A 95 4.53 -0.15 -11.50
C TYR A 95 5.77 0.48 -10.88
N SER A 96 6.88 -0.27 -10.82
CA SER A 96 8.13 0.23 -10.26
C SER A 96 8.69 1.41 -11.08
N SER A 97 8.57 1.37 -12.41
CA SER A 97 8.92 2.49 -13.30
C SER A 97 8.01 3.70 -13.07
N PHE A 98 6.69 3.47 -12.91
CA PHE A 98 5.73 4.52 -12.58
C PHE A 98 6.09 5.23 -11.26
N VAL A 99 6.34 4.46 -10.18
CA VAL A 99 6.70 5.01 -8.86
C VAL A 99 8.00 5.82 -8.93
N GLN A 100 9.01 5.33 -9.65
CA GLN A 100 10.28 6.05 -9.83
C GLN A 100 10.12 7.33 -10.66
N LYS A 101 9.28 7.32 -11.70
CA LYS A 101 8.96 8.52 -12.48
C LYS A 101 8.31 9.60 -11.60
N GLN A 102 7.39 9.20 -10.72
CA GLN A 102 6.77 10.08 -9.71
C GLN A 102 7.77 10.59 -8.64
N ALA A 103 8.90 9.93 -8.42
CA ALA A 103 9.96 10.43 -7.54
C ALA A 103 10.75 11.57 -8.21
N LYS A 104 10.96 11.48 -9.53
CA LYS A 104 11.68 12.49 -10.32
C LYS A 104 10.83 13.74 -10.59
N ILE A 105 9.50 13.60 -10.56
CA ILE A 105 8.55 14.71 -10.63
C ILE A 105 8.38 15.30 -9.20
N LYS A 106 9.28 16.18 -8.74
CA LYS A 106 8.97 17.12 -7.65
C LYS A 106 9.83 18.39 -7.69
N ARG A 107 9.23 19.46 -8.23
CA ARG A 107 9.34 20.88 -7.79
C ARG A 107 8.14 21.63 -8.39
N GLY A 108 6.99 21.59 -7.72
CA GLY A 108 5.80 22.35 -8.10
C GLY A 108 4.49 21.62 -7.78
N ASN A 109 3.83 22.06 -6.70
CA ASN A 109 2.45 21.81 -6.25
C ASN A 109 1.88 20.37 -6.20
N GLN A 110 1.44 20.03 -4.98
CA GLN A 110 0.36 19.10 -4.59
C GLN A 110 0.05 17.91 -5.52
N MET A 111 0.36 16.71 -5.02
CA MET A 111 0.00 15.45 -5.65
C MET A 111 -1.46 15.10 -5.32
N ALA A 112 -2.38 15.43 -6.22
CA ALA A 112 -3.64 14.69 -6.34
C ALA A 112 -3.31 13.36 -7.04
N PHE A 113 -3.49 12.24 -6.35
CA PHE A 113 -3.45 10.92 -6.97
C PHE A 113 -4.81 10.68 -7.64
N GLU A 114 -4.95 11.09 -8.90
CA GLU A 114 -5.98 10.50 -9.76
C GLU A 114 -5.51 9.11 -10.18
N LEU A 115 -6.08 8.09 -9.53
CA LEU A 115 -6.08 6.72 -10.03
C LEU A 115 -7.24 6.61 -11.02
N GLU A 116 -6.96 6.78 -12.31
CA GLU A 116 -7.88 6.26 -13.33
C GLU A 116 -7.84 4.72 -13.25
N LEU A 117 -8.98 4.14 -12.88
CA LEU A 117 -9.27 2.71 -12.86
C LEU A 117 -9.80 2.25 -14.21
#